data_AF-A0A5N7SGI3-F1
#
_entry.id   AF-A0A5N7SGI3-F1
#
_cell.length_a   1.000
_cell.length_b   1.000
_cell.length_c   1.000
_cell.angle_alpha   90.00
_cell.angle_beta   90.00
_cell.angle_gamma   90.00
#
_symmetry.space_group_name_H-M   'P 1'
#
loop_
_entity.id
_entity.type
_entity.pdbx_description
1 polymer ?
#
loop_
_entity_poly.entity_id
_entity_poly.type
_entity_poly.pdbx_seq_one_letter_code
_entity_poly.pdbx_strand_id
1 'polypeptide(L)'
;GRDLPTALMESVFHKHQWLADTKRSIALKEVQARMVRAVGVMDDVLLADLTAPGVMAGYFGLNLEQLASRDYTHTQQVSAQVHAILGDDGQALFDGVLYPSRNNYPAKSIALFERAAAKVGVVDDIDLVDHVDWPHFVATYRVDVEPDPGPVEPDDEAS
;
A
#
# COMPACT_ATOMS: atom_id res chain seq x y z
N GLY A 1 0.02 1.96 -3.22
CA GLY A 1 -1.08 1.50 -4.09
C GLY A 1 -1.24 2.46 -5.24
N ARG A 2 -1.89 2.06 -6.34
CA ARG A 2 -2.17 2.96 -7.48
C ARG A 2 -3.41 3.84 -7.30
N ASP A 3 -4.22 3.51 -6.30
CA ASP A 3 -5.45 4.21 -5.92
C ASP A 3 -5.55 4.28 -4.39
N LEU A 4 -6.44 5.15 -3.90
CA LEU A 4 -6.65 5.35 -2.47
C LEU A 4 -7.05 4.03 -1.78
N PRO A 5 -8.00 3.22 -2.29
CA PRO A 5 -8.37 1.97 -1.63
C PRO A 5 -7.17 1.05 -1.42
N THR A 6 -6.35 0.82 -2.44
CA THR A 6 -5.18 -0.04 -2.31
C THR A 6 -4.17 0.55 -1.32
N ALA A 7 -3.97 1.87 -1.29
CA ALA A 7 -3.07 2.50 -0.32
C ALA A 7 -3.56 2.36 1.13
N LEU A 8 -4.86 2.51 1.37
CA LEU A 8 -5.46 2.38 2.71
C LEU A 8 -5.57 0.90 3.15
N MET A 9 -5.86 0.00 2.22
CA MET A 9 -5.90 -1.45 2.49
C MET A 9 -4.53 -1.98 2.94
N GLU A 10 -3.44 -1.46 2.38
CA GLU A 10 -2.08 -1.86 2.77
C GLU A 10 -1.57 -1.16 4.04
N SER A 11 -2.17 -0.04 4.46
CA SER A 11 -1.71 0.74 5.62
C SER A 11 -2.66 0.68 6.82
N VAL A 12 -3.86 1.23 6.68
CA VAL A 12 -4.88 1.36 7.74
C VAL A 12 -5.48 0.00 8.08
N PHE A 13 -5.93 -0.74 7.07
CA PHE A 13 -6.60 -2.03 7.29
C PHE A 13 -5.65 -3.07 7.87
N HIS A 14 -4.36 -3.02 7.50
CA HIS A 14 -3.36 -3.89 8.09
C HIS A 14 -3.23 -3.65 9.61
N LYS A 15 -3.17 -2.39 10.03
CA LYS A 15 -3.03 -2.01 11.45
C LYS A 15 -4.24 -2.43 12.28
N HIS A 16 -5.45 -2.25 11.74
CA HIS A 16 -6.70 -2.56 12.45
C HIS A 16 -7.22 -3.98 12.23
N GLN A 17 -6.55 -4.79 11.41
CA GLN A 17 -6.94 -6.18 11.11
C GLN A 17 -8.40 -6.34 10.63
N TRP A 18 -8.96 -5.34 9.95
CA TRP A 18 -10.36 -5.30 9.47
C TRP A 18 -10.75 -6.36 8.42
N LEU A 19 -9.81 -7.24 8.04
CA LEU A 19 -10.09 -8.49 7.32
C LEU A 19 -10.66 -9.58 8.24
N ALA A 20 -10.32 -9.54 9.53
CA ALA A 20 -10.78 -10.48 10.55
C ALA A 20 -11.89 -9.89 11.43
N ASP A 21 -11.96 -8.56 11.55
CA ASP A 21 -12.99 -7.88 12.34
C ASP A 21 -14.31 -7.73 11.55
N THR A 22 -15.42 -7.96 12.25
CA THR A 22 -16.78 -7.74 11.75
C THR A 22 -17.19 -6.26 11.76
N LYS A 23 -16.50 -5.42 12.55
CA LYS A 23 -16.71 -3.98 12.60
C LYS A 23 -15.45 -3.27 12.10
N ARG A 24 -15.61 -2.43 11.08
CA ARG A 24 -14.52 -1.60 10.56
C ARG A 24 -14.71 -0.21 11.08
N SER A 25 -14.00 0.17 12.14
CA SER A 25 -14.11 1.52 12.68
C SER A 25 -12.76 2.19 12.85
N ILE A 26 -12.72 3.49 12.60
CA ILE A 26 -11.53 4.34 12.73
C ILE A 26 -11.89 5.63 13.45
N ALA A 27 -11.06 6.03 14.41
CA ALA A 27 -11.24 7.30 15.09
C ALA A 27 -11.03 8.47 14.12
N LEU A 28 -11.88 9.49 14.20
CA LEU A 28 -11.77 10.73 13.40
C LEU A 28 -10.38 11.36 13.56
N LYS A 29 -9.83 11.37 14.77
CA LYS A 29 -8.48 11.86 15.05
C LYS A 29 -7.40 11.08 14.29
N GLU A 30 -7.58 9.77 14.10
CA GLU A 30 -6.66 8.97 13.28
C GLU A 30 -6.79 9.31 11.79
N VAL A 31 -8.00 9.57 11.29
CA VAL A 31 -8.20 10.02 9.91
C VAL A 31 -7.53 11.39 9.69
N GLN A 32 -7.74 12.34 10.61
CA GLN A 32 -7.16 13.69 10.56
C GLN A 32 -5.64 13.71 10.70
N ALA A 33 -5.05 12.73 11.38
CA ALA A 33 -3.60 12.62 11.53
C ALA A 33 -2.92 11.94 10.31
N ARG A 34 -3.67 11.60 9.26
CA ARG A 34 -3.17 10.88 8.09
C ARG A 34 -3.16 11.76 6.85
N MET A 35 -2.11 11.59 6.06
CA MET A 35 -1.92 12.23 4.77
C MET A 35 -1.71 11.15 3.69
N VAL A 36 -2.21 11.42 2.50
CA VAL A 36 -2.05 10.65 1.27
C VAL A 36 -1.06 11.40 0.37
N ARG A 37 0.13 10.82 0.20
CA ARG A 37 1.18 11.39 -0.64
C ARG A 37 0.97 10.97 -2.08
N ALA A 38 0.65 11.92 -2.96
CA ALA A 38 0.58 11.70 -4.39
C ALA A 38 2.00 11.68 -4.99
N VAL A 39 2.39 10.54 -5.54
CA VAL A 39 3.69 10.36 -6.21
C VAL A 39 3.46 10.25 -7.71
N GLY A 40 4.04 11.19 -8.45
CA GLY A 40 4.02 11.21 -9.92
C GLY A 40 5.25 10.53 -10.50
N VAL A 41 5.08 9.98 -11.71
CA VAL A 41 6.16 9.43 -12.54
C VAL A 41 6.65 10.56 -13.45
N MET A 42 7.92 10.94 -13.30
CA MET A 42 8.57 12.05 -14.02
C MET A 42 9.37 11.57 -15.24
N ASP A 43 9.75 10.29 -15.25
CA ASP A 43 10.48 9.62 -16.32
C ASP A 43 10.07 8.13 -16.37
N ASP A 44 10.44 7.40 -17.42
CA ASP A 44 10.01 6.02 -17.64
C ASP A 44 10.47 5.08 -16.52
N VAL A 45 9.50 4.62 -15.72
CA VAL A 45 9.68 3.64 -14.64
C VAL A 45 9.38 2.24 -15.18
N LEU A 46 10.40 1.38 -15.20
CA LEU A 46 10.30 0.00 -15.64
C LEU A 46 10.04 -0.93 -14.46
N LEU A 47 8.89 -1.59 -14.42
CA LEU A 47 8.52 -2.50 -13.35
C LEU A 47 8.50 -3.95 -13.85
N ALA A 48 9.09 -4.87 -13.07
CA ALA A 48 8.88 -6.29 -13.28
C ALA A 48 7.44 -6.66 -12.91
N ASP A 49 6.63 -7.06 -13.89
CA ASP A 49 5.22 -7.39 -13.68
C ASP A 49 5.02 -8.84 -13.26
N LEU A 50 4.92 -9.08 -11.95
CA LEU A 50 4.60 -10.39 -11.39
C LEU A 50 3.14 -10.82 -11.64
N THR A 51 2.28 -9.90 -12.07
CA THR A 51 0.88 -10.20 -12.40
C THR A 51 0.70 -10.64 -13.86
N ALA A 52 1.73 -10.49 -14.70
CA ALA A 52 1.67 -10.93 -16.08
C ALA A 52 1.54 -12.46 -16.16
N PRO A 53 0.72 -13.00 -17.10
CA PRO A 53 0.51 -14.43 -17.24
C PRO A 53 1.82 -15.21 -17.36
N GLY A 54 1.99 -16.23 -16.51
CA GLY A 54 3.16 -17.11 -16.52
C GLY A 54 4.43 -16.52 -15.88
N VAL A 55 4.49 -15.22 -15.57
CA VAL A 55 5.71 -14.61 -15.00
C VAL A 55 5.96 -15.11 -13.58
N MET A 56 4.96 -15.04 -12.70
CA MET A 56 5.11 -15.43 -11.30
C MET A 56 5.60 -16.88 -11.14
N ALA A 57 4.92 -17.83 -11.79
CA ALA A 57 5.25 -19.24 -11.68
C ALA A 57 6.44 -19.64 -12.56
N GLY A 58 6.49 -19.15 -13.80
CA GLY A 58 7.46 -19.59 -14.80
C GLY A 58 8.85 -18.98 -14.63
N TYR A 59 8.94 -17.70 -14.27
CA TYR A 59 10.22 -17.01 -14.09
C TYR A 59 10.71 -17.01 -12.65
N PHE A 60 9.79 -16.84 -11.69
CA PHE A 60 10.16 -16.68 -10.28
C PHE A 60 9.87 -17.90 -9.41
N GLY A 61 9.22 -18.94 -9.95
CA GLY A 61 8.84 -20.12 -9.18
C GLY A 61 7.92 -19.81 -8.00
N LEU A 62 7.19 -18.69 -8.07
CA LEU A 62 6.29 -18.23 -7.02
C LEU A 62 4.83 -18.58 -7.34
N ASN A 63 4.03 -18.67 -6.28
CA ASN A 63 2.57 -18.65 -6.37
C ASN A 63 1.98 -17.53 -5.50
N LEU A 64 0.66 -17.33 -5.61
CA LEU A 64 -0.06 -16.28 -4.88
C LEU A 64 0.01 -16.48 -3.36
N GLU A 65 0.02 -17.72 -2.86
CA GLU A 65 0.10 -18.01 -1.43
C GLU A 65 1.43 -17.56 -0.84
N GLN A 66 2.54 -17.89 -1.50
CA GLN A 66 3.89 -17.49 -1.10
C GLN A 66 4.05 -15.97 -1.12
N LEU A 67 3.48 -15.30 -2.12
CA LEU A 67 3.52 -13.85 -2.22
C LEU A 67 2.62 -13.15 -1.19
N ALA A 68 1.47 -13.75 -0.87
CA ALA A 68 0.54 -13.26 0.15
C ALA A 68 0.96 -13.63 1.59
N SER A 69 2.04 -14.39 1.75
CA SER A 69 2.55 -14.82 3.05
C SER A 69 2.95 -13.63 3.94
N ARG A 70 2.88 -13.83 5.26
CA ARG A 70 3.49 -12.91 6.24
C ARG A 70 4.99 -13.17 6.41
N ASP A 71 5.45 -14.32 5.95
CA ASP A 71 6.87 -14.61 5.83
C ASP A 71 7.38 -13.94 4.56
N TYR A 72 8.03 -12.79 4.73
CA TYR A 72 8.53 -11.97 3.64
C TYR A 72 9.71 -12.60 2.88
N THR A 73 10.17 -13.79 3.26
CA THR A 73 11.30 -14.48 2.61
C THR A 73 11.14 -14.56 1.09
N HIS A 74 9.98 -15.00 0.59
CA HIS A 74 9.74 -15.14 -0.84
C HIS A 74 9.67 -13.79 -1.57
N THR A 75 8.99 -12.80 -0.99
CA THR A 75 8.91 -11.44 -1.56
C THR A 75 10.26 -10.73 -1.58
N GLN A 76 11.11 -10.96 -0.58
CA GLN A 76 12.47 -10.41 -0.51
C GLN A 76 13.38 -11.08 -1.53
N GLN A 77 13.30 -12.40 -1.67
CA GLN A 77 14.07 -13.15 -2.66
C GLN A 77 13.76 -12.69 -4.08
N VAL A 78 12.48 -12.56 -4.44
CA VAL A 78 12.11 -12.08 -5.78
C VAL A 78 12.48 -10.63 -5.99
N SER A 79 12.31 -9.76 -4.98
CA SER A 79 12.78 -8.38 -5.09
C SER A 79 14.29 -8.31 -5.34
N ALA A 80 15.08 -9.13 -4.65
CA ALA A 80 16.53 -9.19 -4.86
C ALA A 80 16.91 -9.74 -6.25
N GLN A 81 16.21 -10.77 -6.72
CA GLN A 81 16.41 -11.31 -8.07
C GLN A 81 16.13 -10.23 -9.13
N VAL A 82 14.95 -9.58 -9.05
CA VAL A 82 14.58 -8.51 -9.99
C VAL A 82 15.56 -7.34 -9.93
N HIS A 83 15.99 -6.94 -8.73
CA HIS A 83 16.95 -5.84 -8.52
C HIS A 83 18.29 -6.07 -9.24
N ALA A 84 18.71 -7.34 -9.33
CA ALA A 84 19.95 -7.78 -9.96
C ALA A 84 19.86 -8.03 -11.48
N ILE A 85 18.66 -8.01 -12.07
CA ILE A 85 18.51 -8.19 -13.53
C ILE A 85 19.09 -6.98 -14.25
N LEU A 86 20.00 -7.25 -15.18
CA LEU A 86 20.62 -6.25 -16.05
C LEU A 86 20.07 -6.35 -17.47
N GLY A 87 19.98 -5.21 -18.14
CA GLY A 87 19.75 -5.13 -19.58
C GLY A 87 21.02 -5.40 -20.39
N ASP A 88 20.88 -5.33 -21.71
CA ASP A 88 21.98 -5.59 -22.65
C ASP A 88 23.12 -4.55 -22.54
N ASP A 89 22.84 -3.38 -21.99
CA ASP A 89 23.78 -2.29 -21.71
C ASP A 89 24.52 -2.46 -20.37
N GLY A 90 24.24 -3.56 -19.64
CA GLY A 90 24.78 -3.83 -18.31
C GLY A 90 24.19 -2.94 -17.21
N GLN A 91 23.18 -2.12 -17.51
CA GLN A 91 22.46 -1.34 -16.51
C GLN A 91 21.32 -2.15 -15.91
N ALA A 92 20.91 -1.74 -14.71
CA ALA A 92 19.69 -2.22 -14.08
C ALA A 92 18.48 -2.15 -15.02
N LEU A 93 17.83 -3.29 -15.27
CA LEU A 93 16.68 -3.32 -16.19
C LEU A 93 15.39 -2.77 -15.56
N PHE A 94 15.20 -3.00 -14.26
CA PHE A 94 13.98 -2.65 -13.54
C PHE A 94 14.23 -1.67 -12.40
N ASP A 95 13.29 -0.74 -12.26
CA ASP A 95 13.18 0.27 -11.21
C ASP A 95 12.34 -0.22 -10.03
N GLY A 96 11.65 -1.35 -10.16
CA GLY A 96 10.81 -1.91 -9.11
C GLY A 96 10.01 -3.12 -9.55
N VAL A 97 9.06 -3.50 -8.71
CA VAL A 97 8.21 -4.68 -8.89
C VAL A 97 6.73 -4.26 -8.85
N LEU A 98 5.96 -4.73 -9.82
CA LEU A 98 4.50 -4.67 -9.82
C LEU A 98 3.97 -6.04 -9.38
N TYR A 99 3.25 -6.09 -8.26
CA TYR A 99 2.80 -7.33 -7.64
C TYR A 99 1.32 -7.23 -7.23
N PRO A 100 0.57 -8.35 -7.15
CA PRO A 100 -0.80 -8.30 -6.68
C PRO A 100 -0.83 -7.87 -5.20
N SER A 101 -1.72 -6.94 -4.88
CA SER A 101 -1.99 -6.53 -3.51
C SER A 101 -2.58 -7.70 -2.74
N ARG A 102 -1.96 -8.01 -1.61
CA ARG A 102 -2.46 -9.04 -0.70
C ARG A 102 -3.82 -8.64 -0.12
N ASN A 103 -3.92 -7.39 0.32
CA ASN A 103 -5.07 -6.91 1.08
C ASN A 103 -6.20 -6.42 0.17
N ASN A 104 -5.94 -6.22 -1.13
CA ASN A 104 -6.90 -5.68 -2.08
C ASN A 104 -6.92 -6.45 -3.42
N TYR A 105 -6.70 -7.76 -3.42
CA TYR A 105 -6.72 -8.58 -4.64
C TYR A 105 -8.06 -8.44 -5.40
N PRO A 106 -8.07 -8.26 -6.74
CA PRO A 106 -6.95 -8.38 -7.70
C PRO A 106 -6.18 -7.07 -7.99
N ALA A 107 -6.32 -6.03 -7.16
CA ALA A 107 -5.57 -4.79 -7.34
C ALA A 107 -4.06 -5.03 -7.28
N LYS A 108 -3.29 -4.09 -7.85
CA LYS A 108 -1.83 -4.19 -7.95
C LYS A 108 -1.15 -3.15 -7.05
N SER A 109 -0.06 -3.55 -6.43
CA SER A 109 0.84 -2.71 -5.64
C SER A 109 2.19 -2.61 -6.34
N ILE A 110 2.90 -1.52 -6.05
CA ILE A 110 4.22 -1.22 -6.61
C ILE A 110 5.19 -1.12 -5.44
N ALA A 111 6.31 -1.82 -5.55
CA ALA A 111 7.48 -1.65 -4.70
C ALA A 111 8.60 -1.09 -5.57
N LEU A 112 9.01 0.15 -5.30
CA LEU A 112 10.10 0.81 -6.03
C LEU A 112 11.45 0.52 -5.36
N PHE A 113 12.48 0.35 -6.17
CA PHE A 113 13.87 0.31 -5.72
C PHE A 113 14.43 1.72 -5.58
N GLU A 114 15.59 1.83 -4.92
CA GLU A 114 16.28 3.09 -4.67
C GLU A 114 16.58 3.88 -5.96
N ARG A 115 16.90 3.18 -7.05
CA ARG A 115 17.23 3.79 -8.35
C ARG A 115 16.05 4.52 -9.01
N ALA A 116 14.81 4.16 -8.65
CA ALA A 116 13.62 4.85 -9.14
C ALA A 116 13.50 6.28 -8.60
N ALA A 117 14.26 6.65 -7.55
CA ALA A 117 14.12 7.93 -6.87
C ALA A 117 14.29 9.15 -7.79
N ALA A 118 15.10 9.05 -8.85
CA ALA A 118 15.27 10.13 -9.83
C ALA A 118 14.10 10.24 -10.83
N LYS A 119 13.27 9.19 -10.93
CA LYS A 119 12.18 9.05 -11.90
C LYS A 119 10.81 9.31 -11.30
N VAL A 120 10.72 9.48 -9.98
CA VAL A 120 9.47 9.75 -9.28
C VAL A 120 9.60 10.99 -8.42
N GLY A 121 8.50 11.73 -8.30
CA GLY A 121 8.45 12.95 -7.52
C GLY A 121 7.18 13.03 -6.70
N VAL A 122 7.26 13.65 -5.53
CA VAL A 122 6.06 14.03 -4.78
C VAL A 122 5.38 15.16 -5.54
N VAL A 123 4.13 14.96 -5.90
CA VAL A 123 3.30 15.94 -6.60
C VAL A 123 2.47 16.72 -5.58
N ASP A 124 1.95 16.03 -4.57
CA ASP A 124 1.10 16.63 -3.55
C ASP A 124 1.09 15.78 -2.26
N ASP A 125 0.81 16.44 -1.14
CA ASP A 125 0.54 15.83 0.16
C ASP A 125 -0.88 16.22 0.57
N ILE A 126 -1.82 15.28 0.48
CA ILE A 126 -3.26 15.54 0.63
C ILE A 126 -3.73 14.97 1.97
N ASP A 127 -4.30 15.78 2.84
CA ASP A 127 -4.91 15.26 4.07
C ASP A 127 -5.99 14.24 3.73
N LEU A 128 -6.02 13.10 4.44
CA LEU A 128 -6.92 11.99 4.08
C LEU A 128 -8.39 12.42 4.07
N VAL A 129 -8.76 13.32 4.97
CA VAL A 129 -10.11 13.90 5.06
C VAL A 129 -10.52 14.68 3.80
N ASP A 130 -9.54 15.27 3.11
CA ASP A 130 -9.74 16.12 1.93
C ASP A 130 -9.55 15.34 0.62
N HIS A 131 -9.08 14.10 0.68
CA HIS A 131 -8.90 13.28 -0.50
C HIS A 131 -10.24 12.94 -1.17
N VAL A 132 -10.37 13.20 -2.46
CA VAL A 132 -11.64 13.06 -3.22
C VAL A 132 -12.28 11.67 -3.11
N ASP A 133 -11.46 10.61 -3.09
CA ASP A 133 -11.93 9.22 -2.98
C ASP A 133 -12.27 8.79 -1.55
N TRP A 134 -11.96 9.58 -0.52
CA TRP A 134 -12.17 9.18 0.87
C TRP A 134 -13.65 8.90 1.21
N PRO A 135 -14.62 9.76 0.85
CA PRO A 135 -16.03 9.46 1.08
C PRO A 135 -16.50 8.19 0.38
N HIS A 136 -16.02 7.96 -0.85
CA HIS A 136 -16.35 6.74 -1.59
C HIS A 136 -15.75 5.49 -0.91
N PHE A 137 -14.52 5.58 -0.42
CA PHE A 137 -13.87 4.52 0.33
C PHE A 137 -14.65 4.15 1.59
N VAL A 138 -15.02 5.13 2.40
CA VAL A 138 -15.83 4.93 3.62
C VAL A 138 -17.13 4.19 3.31
N ALA A 139 -17.84 4.62 2.26
CA ALA A 139 -19.10 4.00 1.84
C ALA A 139 -18.90 2.56 1.33
N THR A 140 -17.93 2.34 0.44
CA THR A 140 -17.66 1.03 -0.17
C THR A 140 -17.25 -0.01 0.86
N TYR A 141 -16.39 0.37 1.82
CA TYR A 141 -15.89 -0.57 2.82
C TYR A 141 -16.68 -0.56 4.13
N ARG A 142 -17.73 0.26 4.23
CA ARG A 142 -18.59 0.44 5.41
C ARG A 142 -17.77 0.73 6.68
N VAL A 143 -16.91 1.73 6.58
CA VAL A 143 -16.05 2.15 7.69
C VAL A 143 -16.82 3.12 8.58
N ASP A 144 -16.96 2.78 9.85
CA ASP A 144 -17.51 3.68 10.87
C ASP A 144 -16.43 4.68 11.29
N VAL A 145 -16.63 5.96 11.01
CA VAL A 145 -15.75 7.02 11.52
C VAL A 145 -16.25 7.43 12.90
N GLU A 146 -15.52 7.04 13.94
CA GLU A 146 -15.89 7.32 15.32
C GLU A 146 -15.52 8.76 15.67
N PRO A 147 -16.46 9.55 16.25
CA PRO A 147 -16.13 10.90 16.70
C PRO A 147 -15.06 10.84 17.80
N ASP A 148 -14.26 11.89 17.91
CA ASP A 148 -13.34 12.02 19.04
C ASP A 148 -14.19 12.03 20.34
N PRO A 149 -13.95 11.12 21.31
CA PRO A 149 -14.68 11.13 22.58
C PRO A 149 -14.47 12.42 23.40
N GLY A 150 -13.58 13.31 22.96
CA GLY A 150 -13.24 14.53 23.65
C GLY A 150 -12.28 14.26 24.83
N PRO A 151 -11.83 15.32 25.52
CA PRO A 151 -11.06 15.16 26.74
C PRO A 151 -11.91 14.39 27.76
N VAL A 152 -11.37 13.32 28.33
CA VAL A 152 -11.95 12.70 29.52
C VAL A 152 -11.78 13.73 30.64
N GLU A 153 -12.89 14.32 31.11
CA GLU A 153 -12.84 15.15 32.30
C GLU A 153 -12.29 14.29 33.45
N PRO A 154 -11.27 14.76 34.19
CA PRO A 154 -10.79 14.01 35.33
C PRO A 154 -11.97 13.85 36.29
N ASP A 155 -12.23 12.60 36.73
CA ASP A 155 -13.20 12.33 37.78
C ASP A 155 -12.91 13.30 38.94
N ASP A 156 -13.86 14.21 39.21
CA ASP A 156 -13.85 15.02 40.41
C ASP A 156 -13.78 14.03 41.59
N GLU A 157 -12.59 13.88 42.18
CA GLU A 157 -12.41 13.19 43.45
C GLU A 157 -13.33 13.90 44.45
N ALA A 158 -14.47 13.25 44.71
CA ALA A 158 -15.48 13.73 45.63
C ALA A 158 -14.84 14.07 46.99
N SER A 159 -15.13 15.29 47.44
CA SER A 159 -14.69 15.90 48.71
C SER A 159 -15.05 15.11 49.95
#